data_AF-A0A5A9NL16-F1
#
_entry.id   AF-A0A5A9NL16-F1
#
_cell.length_a   1.000
_cell.length_b   1.000
_cell.length_c   1.000
_cell.angle_alpha   90.00
_cell.angle_beta   90.00
_cell.angle_gamma   90.00
#
_symmetry.space_group_name_H-M   'P 1'
#
loop_
_entity.id
_entity.type
_entity.pdbx_description
1 polymer ?
#
loop_
_entity_poly.entity_id
_entity_poly.type
_entity_poly.pdbx_seq_one_letter_code
_entity_poly.pdbx_strand_id
1 'polypeptide(L)'
;MRRLDPVHFSMLVIGVSFACYTPSLDSLQDQAYRSAVVIEGEVSSLPENVSVEPYSVDVKVLDVWPVNSGGLGREQLVTVGEFGSEAPCVAVQKNHRYIFFMDPTEEPLVFKASFAPLDTSANNRKKDVESILCKDCDRGGRVLGKAV
;
A
#
# COMPACT_ATOMS: atom_id res chain seq x y z
N MET A 1 -28.74 -20.47 -56.54
CA MET A 1 -27.94 -20.50 -55.29
C MET A 1 -27.74 -19.06 -54.83
N ARG A 2 -28.38 -18.64 -53.73
CA ARG A 2 -28.22 -17.28 -53.18
C ARG A 2 -27.04 -17.27 -52.22
N ARG A 3 -26.03 -16.44 -52.49
CA ARG A 3 -24.95 -16.12 -51.54
C ARG A 3 -25.53 -15.18 -50.49
N LEU A 4 -25.42 -15.55 -49.22
CA LEU A 4 -25.63 -14.64 -48.09
C LEU A 4 -24.29 -13.98 -47.77
N ASP A 5 -24.27 -12.65 -47.79
CA ASP A 5 -23.10 -11.85 -47.40
C ASP A 5 -22.76 -12.06 -45.92
N PRO A 6 -21.46 -12.06 -45.54
CA PRO A 6 -21.07 -12.13 -44.14
C PRO A 6 -21.44 -10.81 -43.45
N VAL A 7 -22.27 -10.92 -42.40
CA VAL A 7 -22.60 -9.78 -41.54
C VAL A 7 -21.33 -9.37 -40.80
N HIS A 8 -20.87 -8.14 -41.05
CA HIS A 8 -19.76 -7.51 -40.35
C HIS A 8 -20.14 -7.34 -38.87
N PHE A 9 -19.76 -8.29 -38.02
CA PHE A 9 -19.85 -8.15 -36.57
C PHE A 9 -18.86 -7.06 -36.13
N SER A 10 -19.34 -5.82 -36.04
CA SER A 10 -18.63 -4.78 -35.29
C SER A 10 -18.50 -5.26 -33.84
N MET A 11 -17.32 -5.72 -33.46
CA MET A 11 -16.95 -5.86 -32.07
C MET A 11 -16.96 -4.47 -31.43
N LEU A 12 -18.07 -4.11 -30.79
CA LEU A 12 -18.09 -3.05 -29.80
C LEU A 12 -17.19 -3.52 -28.67
N VAL A 13 -16.00 -2.94 -28.59
CA VAL A 13 -15.12 -3.05 -27.43
C VAL A 13 -15.83 -2.29 -26.31
N ILE A 14 -16.71 -2.98 -25.60
CA ILE A 14 -17.30 -2.46 -24.37
C ILE A 14 -16.10 -2.27 -23.44
N GLY A 15 -15.76 -1.00 -23.19
CA GLY A 15 -14.67 -0.63 -22.31
C GLY A 15 -14.80 -1.43 -21.03
N VAL A 16 -13.80 -2.26 -20.75
CA VAL A 16 -13.63 -2.89 -19.45
C VAL A 16 -13.47 -1.74 -18.47
N SER A 17 -14.55 -1.37 -17.80
CA SER A 17 -14.50 -0.51 -16.64
C SER A 17 -13.49 -1.14 -15.69
N PHE A 18 -12.37 -0.46 -15.44
CA PHE A 18 -11.51 -0.79 -14.31
C PHE A 18 -12.35 -0.54 -13.06
N ALA A 19 -13.02 -1.61 -12.60
CA ALA A 19 -13.74 -1.59 -11.35
C ALA A 19 -12.68 -1.52 -10.26
N CYS A 20 -12.45 -0.31 -9.79
CA CYS A 20 -11.79 -0.07 -8.53
C CYS A 20 -12.60 -0.81 -7.44
N TYR A 21 -12.19 -2.02 -7.07
CA TYR A 21 -12.84 -2.83 -6.04
C TYR A 21 -12.69 -2.24 -4.64
N THR A 22 -13.77 -2.33 -3.87
CA THR A 22 -13.94 -1.78 -2.52
C THR A 22 -12.74 -2.02 -1.59
N PRO A 23 -12.40 -1.06 -0.70
CA PRO A 23 -11.30 -1.19 0.26
C PRO A 23 -11.42 -2.48 1.08
N SER A 24 -10.28 -2.99 1.55
CA SER A 24 -10.22 -4.25 2.31
C SER A 24 -11.27 -4.30 3.42
N LEU A 25 -12.00 -5.41 3.50
CA LEU A 25 -12.91 -5.71 4.61
C LEU A 25 -12.15 -6.14 5.88
N ASP A 26 -10.84 -6.33 5.79
CA ASP A 26 -10.00 -6.68 6.93
C ASP A 26 -9.95 -5.52 7.92
N SER A 27 -10.01 -5.86 9.21
CA SER A 27 -9.85 -4.87 10.27
C SER A 27 -8.45 -4.25 10.21
N LEU A 28 -8.29 -3.02 10.73
CA LEU A 28 -6.96 -2.40 10.85
C LEU A 28 -5.98 -3.28 11.62
N GLN A 29 -6.49 -4.06 12.58
CA GLN A 29 -5.73 -5.03 13.33
C GLN A 29 -5.17 -6.12 12.42
N ASP A 30 -6.02 -6.73 11.59
CA ASP A 30 -5.61 -7.79 10.67
C ASP A 30 -4.59 -7.27 9.64
N GLN A 31 -4.80 -6.06 9.11
CA GLN A 31 -3.89 -5.44 8.17
C GLN A 31 -2.50 -5.25 8.78
N ALA A 32 -2.43 -4.69 10.00
CA ALA A 32 -1.18 -4.45 10.71
C ALA A 32 -0.44 -5.75 11.07
N TYR A 33 -1.16 -6.79 11.53
CA TYR A 33 -0.55 -8.07 11.91
C TYR A 33 -0.10 -8.93 10.74
N ARG A 34 -0.81 -8.86 9.60
CA ARG A 34 -0.52 -9.68 8.42
C ARG A 34 0.55 -9.09 7.51
N SER A 35 0.86 -7.80 7.67
CA SER A 35 1.90 -7.14 6.88
C SER A 35 3.27 -7.37 7.51
N ALA A 36 4.27 -7.76 6.72
CA ALA A 36 5.63 -7.88 7.24
C ALA A 36 6.23 -6.53 7.67
N VAL A 37 5.86 -5.45 6.96
CA VAL A 37 6.39 -4.10 7.17
C VAL A 37 5.26 -3.08 7.24
N VAL A 38 5.34 -2.18 8.24
CA VAL A 38 4.40 -1.07 8.43
C VAL A 38 5.18 0.22 8.66
N ILE A 39 4.93 1.22 7.81
CA ILE A 39 5.61 2.53 7.87
C ILE A 39 4.63 3.69 7.73
N GLU A 40 4.96 4.83 8.33
CA GLU A 40 4.40 6.12 7.96
C GLU A 40 5.33 6.72 6.89
N GLY A 41 4.79 7.08 5.74
CA GLY A 41 5.58 7.57 4.63
C GLY A 41 4.90 8.71 3.86
N GLU A 42 5.72 9.56 3.24
CA GLU A 42 5.27 10.61 2.33
C GLU A 42 5.59 10.22 0.90
N VAL A 43 4.60 10.29 0.01
CA VAL A 43 4.80 9.95 -1.41
C VAL A 43 5.65 11.02 -2.07
N SER A 44 6.86 10.67 -2.47
CA SER A 44 7.83 11.57 -3.10
C SER A 44 7.63 11.65 -4.61
N SER A 45 7.27 10.53 -5.25
CA SER A 45 7.06 10.46 -6.70
C SER A 45 5.87 9.58 -7.03
N LEU A 46 5.24 9.85 -8.18
CA LEU A 46 4.19 9.04 -8.78
C LEU A 46 4.66 8.64 -10.17
N PRO A 47 4.18 7.52 -10.73
CA PRO A 47 4.57 7.11 -12.07
C PRO A 47 4.03 8.13 -13.08
N GLU A 48 4.90 8.60 -13.98
CA GLU A 48 4.51 9.59 -15.00
C GLU A 48 3.56 8.99 -16.05
N ASN A 49 3.63 7.68 -16.28
CA ASN A 49 2.81 6.95 -17.25
C ASN A 49 2.15 5.73 -16.59
N VAL A 50 0.85 5.80 -16.34
CA VAL A 50 0.04 4.71 -15.76
C VAL A 50 -0.23 3.57 -16.78
N SER A 51 0.31 3.67 -17.99
CA SER A 51 -0.06 2.82 -19.13
C SER A 51 0.88 1.64 -19.43
N VAL A 52 2.04 1.52 -18.77
CA VAL A 52 3.06 0.53 -19.19
C VAL A 52 3.72 -0.30 -18.07
N GLU A 53 3.61 0.05 -16.79
CA GLU A 53 4.22 -0.70 -15.67
C GLU A 53 3.28 -0.81 -14.46
N PRO A 54 3.44 -1.82 -13.58
CA PRO A 54 2.65 -1.91 -12.36
C PRO A 54 2.80 -0.60 -11.58
N TYR A 55 1.67 0.04 -11.27
CA TYR A 55 1.62 1.34 -10.61
C TYR A 55 2.42 1.28 -9.30
N SER A 56 3.57 1.95 -9.31
CA SER A 56 4.54 1.95 -8.21
C SER A 56 4.89 3.38 -7.86
N VAL A 57 5.10 3.65 -6.58
CA VAL A 57 5.34 5.00 -6.06
C VAL A 57 6.58 5.02 -5.19
N ASP A 58 7.33 6.11 -5.22
CA ASP A 58 8.43 6.29 -4.27
C ASP A 58 7.91 6.94 -3.00
N VAL A 59 8.27 6.35 -1.87
CA VAL A 59 7.83 6.75 -0.55
C VAL A 59 9.05 7.08 0.29
N LYS A 60 9.05 8.28 0.86
CA LYS A 60 10.02 8.68 1.87
C LYS A 60 9.52 8.23 3.24
N VAL A 61 10.28 7.36 3.90
CA VAL A 61 9.96 6.85 5.24
C VAL A 61 10.02 8.00 6.25
N LEU A 62 8.93 8.28 6.93
CA LEU A 62 8.86 9.30 7.98
C LEU A 62 8.99 8.69 9.37
N ASP A 63 8.34 7.55 9.58
CA ASP A 63 8.35 6.81 10.84
C ASP A 63 8.16 5.30 10.61
N VAL A 64 8.62 4.50 11.57
CA VAL A 64 8.55 3.04 11.51
C VAL A 64 8.01 2.49 12.83
N TRP A 65 7.17 1.45 12.76
CA TRP A 65 6.76 0.74 13.96
C TRP A 65 7.79 -0.33 14.29
N PRO A 66 8.31 -0.40 15.53
CA PRO A 66 9.42 -1.31 15.88
C PRO A 66 9.17 -2.78 15.54
N VAL A 67 7.93 -3.26 15.76
CA VAL A 67 7.56 -4.67 15.56
C VAL A 67 7.57 -5.07 14.08
N ASN A 68 7.21 -4.16 13.18
CA ASN A 68 7.09 -4.40 11.74
C ASN A 68 7.94 -3.39 10.97
N SER A 69 9.14 -3.07 11.47
CA SER A 69 9.99 -2.04 10.85
C SER A 69 10.60 -2.50 9.52
N GLY A 70 10.70 -3.82 9.29
CA GLY A 70 11.34 -4.37 8.10
C GLY A 70 12.83 -3.99 7.96
N GLY A 71 13.46 -3.51 9.04
CA GLY A 71 14.82 -2.96 9.00
C GLY A 71 14.93 -1.58 8.32
N LEU A 72 13.82 -0.92 8.00
CA LEU A 72 13.83 0.41 7.40
C LEU A 72 14.19 1.49 8.42
N GLY A 73 14.98 2.45 7.97
CA GLY A 73 15.29 3.67 8.71
C GLY A 73 14.40 4.85 8.28
N ARG A 74 14.31 5.86 9.15
CA ARG A 74 13.69 7.15 8.81
C ARG A 74 14.47 7.84 7.69
N GLU A 75 13.77 8.66 6.91
CA GLU A 75 14.27 9.40 5.74
C GLU A 75 14.72 8.53 4.56
N GLN A 76 14.63 7.20 4.68
CA GLN A 76 14.96 6.27 3.61
C GLN A 76 13.92 6.35 2.50
N LEU A 77 14.37 6.26 1.25
CA LEU A 77 13.49 6.19 0.09
C LEU A 77 13.25 4.72 -0.27
N VAL A 78 11.99 4.35 -0.42
CA VAL A 78 11.57 3.00 -0.81
C VAL A 78 10.59 3.09 -1.97
N THR A 79 10.54 2.06 -2.80
CA THR A 79 9.54 1.94 -3.86
C THR A 79 8.46 0.98 -3.40
N VAL A 80 7.21 1.43 -3.43
CA VAL A 80 6.04 0.60 -3.11
C VAL A 80 5.27 0.35 -4.39
N GLY A 81 5.34 -0.89 -4.86
CA GLY A 81 4.62 -1.37 -6.04
C GLY A 81 3.44 -2.23 -5.65
N GLU A 82 2.66 -2.60 -6.67
CA GLU A 82 1.59 -3.61 -6.58
C GLU A 82 0.71 -3.41 -5.34
N PHE A 83 -0.22 -2.47 -5.39
CA PHE A 83 -1.19 -2.20 -4.32
C PHE A 83 -2.25 -3.32 -4.13
N GLY A 84 -1.84 -4.58 -4.32
CA GLY A 84 -2.66 -5.77 -4.45
C GLY A 84 -2.54 -6.41 -5.84
N SER A 85 -3.30 -7.47 -6.07
CA SER A 85 -3.43 -8.16 -7.37
C SER A 85 -4.27 -7.38 -8.40
N GLU A 86 -4.77 -6.19 -8.04
CA GLU A 86 -5.68 -5.37 -8.83
C GLU A 86 -5.30 -3.88 -8.70
N ALA A 87 -5.80 -3.05 -9.63
CA ALA A 87 -5.49 -1.63 -9.64
C ALA A 87 -6.02 -0.92 -8.37
N PRO A 88 -5.18 -0.15 -7.64
CA PRO A 88 -5.61 0.53 -6.42
C PRO A 88 -6.71 1.54 -6.71
N CYS A 89 -7.78 1.46 -5.93
CA CYS A 89 -8.92 2.37 -5.98
C CYS A 89 -8.62 3.71 -5.32
N VAL A 90 -7.68 3.67 -4.39
CA VAL A 90 -7.15 4.83 -3.69
C VAL A 90 -5.89 5.24 -4.43
N ALA A 91 -6.03 6.23 -5.31
CA ALA A 91 -4.88 6.90 -5.88
C ALA A 91 -4.16 7.65 -4.75
N VAL A 92 -2.93 7.24 -4.46
CA VAL A 92 -2.07 7.96 -3.53
C VAL A 92 -1.65 9.30 -4.15
N GLN A 93 -1.55 10.32 -3.33
CA GLN A 93 -1.22 11.68 -3.77
C GLN A 93 0.23 12.01 -3.45
N LYS A 94 0.90 12.68 -4.40
CA LYS A 94 2.24 13.21 -4.19
C LYS A 94 2.26 14.22 -3.04
N ASN A 95 3.32 14.20 -2.25
CA ASN A 95 3.53 15.02 -1.05
C ASN A 95 2.45 14.82 0.02
N HIS A 96 1.79 13.66 0.01
CA HIS A 96 0.79 13.30 1.00
C HIS A 96 1.25 12.11 1.84
N ARG A 97 0.80 12.07 3.09
CA ARG A 97 1.25 11.11 4.10
C ARG A 97 0.27 9.98 4.27
N TYR A 98 0.79 8.76 4.19
CA TYR A 98 0.02 7.54 4.36
C TYR A 98 0.73 6.58 5.31
N ILE A 99 -0.05 5.65 5.87
CA ILE A 99 0.47 4.43 6.49
C ILE A 99 0.45 3.34 5.43
N PHE A 100 1.60 2.76 5.17
CA PHE A 100 1.79 1.68 4.21
C PHE A 100 1.90 0.35 4.93
N PHE A 101 1.19 -0.64 4.40
CA PHE A 101 1.14 -2.02 4.87
C PHE A 101 1.66 -2.90 3.74
N MET A 102 2.84 -3.49 3.93
CA MET A 102 3.60 -4.05 2.82
C MET A 102 4.44 -5.27 3.19
N ASP A 103 4.80 -6.02 2.16
CA ASP A 103 5.69 -7.17 2.22
C ASP A 103 6.98 -6.90 1.43
N PRO A 104 8.15 -7.38 1.89
CA PRO A 104 9.39 -7.25 1.15
C PRO A 104 9.34 -8.05 -0.14
N THR A 105 10.02 -7.54 -1.17
CA THR A 105 10.26 -8.29 -2.41
C THR A 105 11.67 -8.88 -2.42
N GLU A 106 12.05 -9.53 -3.53
CA GLU A 106 13.44 -9.98 -3.74
C GLU A 106 14.40 -8.80 -3.96
N GLU A 107 13.88 -7.64 -4.38
CA GLU A 107 14.65 -6.44 -4.61
C GLU A 107 14.76 -5.58 -3.33
N PRO A 108 15.96 -5.08 -3.01
CA PRO A 108 16.15 -4.26 -1.82
C PRO A 108 15.40 -2.94 -1.95
N LEU A 109 14.72 -2.53 -0.87
CA LEU A 109 13.95 -1.28 -0.80
C LEU A 109 12.75 -1.21 -1.74
N VAL A 110 12.42 -2.33 -2.39
CA VAL A 110 11.21 -2.49 -3.18
C VAL A 110 10.26 -3.36 -2.36
N PHE A 111 9.06 -2.84 -2.13
CA PHE A 111 8.03 -3.48 -1.35
C PHE A 111 6.76 -3.64 -2.17
N LYS A 112 6.04 -4.71 -1.88
CA LYS A 112 4.70 -4.95 -2.42
C LYS A 112 3.67 -4.53 -1.38
N ALA A 113 2.71 -3.70 -1.77
CA ALA A 113 1.63 -3.35 -0.85
C ALA A 113 0.72 -4.56 -0.59
N SER A 114 0.58 -4.93 0.68
CA SER A 114 -0.28 -6.03 1.15
C SER A 114 -1.73 -5.56 1.28
N PHE A 115 -1.92 -4.29 1.63
CA PHE A 115 -3.22 -3.63 1.79
C PHE A 115 -3.20 -2.20 1.27
N ALA A 116 -4.38 -1.61 1.10
CA ALA A 116 -4.52 -0.22 0.66
C ALA A 116 -3.91 0.74 1.69
N PRO A 117 -3.14 1.76 1.26
CA PRO A 117 -2.57 2.75 2.17
C PRO A 117 -3.65 3.53 2.92
N LEU A 118 -3.39 3.83 4.19
CA LEU A 118 -4.30 4.61 5.02
C LEU A 118 -3.87 6.06 5.09
N ASP A 119 -4.79 6.95 4.76
CA ASP A 119 -4.57 8.39 4.88
C ASP A 119 -4.39 8.79 6.35
N THR A 120 -3.31 9.52 6.64
CA THR A 120 -2.98 10.03 7.98
C THR A 120 -3.67 11.36 8.31
N SER A 121 -4.34 12.00 7.35
CA SER A 121 -5.11 13.24 7.54
C SER A 121 -6.27 13.08 8.52
N ALA A 122 -6.81 11.86 8.63
CA ALA A 122 -7.81 11.51 9.63
C ALA A 122 -7.16 11.41 11.01
N ASN A 123 -7.68 12.20 11.96
CA ASN A 123 -7.19 12.20 13.34
C ASN A 123 -7.15 10.77 13.92
N ASN A 124 -6.04 10.44 14.58
CA ASN A 124 -5.77 9.21 15.35
C ASN A 124 -5.31 7.94 14.60
N ARG A 125 -5.22 7.92 13.27
CA ARG A 125 -4.79 6.69 12.53
C ARG A 125 -3.46 6.12 12.99
N LYS A 126 -2.46 6.99 13.18
CA LYS A 126 -1.14 6.60 13.68
C LYS A 126 -1.20 5.96 15.07
N LYS A 127 -2.00 6.55 15.98
CA LYS A 127 -2.19 6.05 17.34
C LYS A 127 -2.91 4.71 17.35
N ASP A 128 -3.88 4.52 16.46
CA ASP A 128 -4.60 3.26 16.33
C ASP A 128 -3.65 2.13 15.92
N VAL A 129 -2.80 2.37 14.91
CA VAL A 129 -1.77 1.41 14.47
C VAL A 129 -0.72 1.17 15.55
N GLU A 130 -0.27 2.23 16.25
CA GLU A 130 0.65 2.12 17.39
C GLU A 130 0.07 1.26 18.51
N SER A 131 -1.20 1.46 18.87
CA SER A 131 -1.89 0.65 19.87
C SER A 131 -1.95 -0.83 19.47
N ILE A 132 -2.19 -1.11 18.19
CA ILE A 132 -2.26 -2.48 17.66
C ILE A 132 -0.89 -3.16 17.65
N LEU A 133 0.14 -2.45 17.16
CA LEU A 133 1.49 -3.00 16.99
C LEU A 133 2.33 -2.94 18.26
N CYS A 134 1.84 -2.30 19.32
CA CYS A 134 2.53 -2.33 20.60
C CYS A 134 2.23 -3.62 21.37
N LYS A 135 3.22 -4.51 21.43
CA LYS A 135 3.26 -5.54 22.46
C LYS A 135 3.62 -4.87 23.79
N ASP A 136 2.68 -4.86 24.74
CA ASP A 136 2.81 -4.41 26.14
C ASP A 136 2.76 -2.88 26.41
N CYS A 137 2.06 -2.07 25.62
CA CYS A 137 1.89 -0.64 25.93
C CYS A 137 0.96 -0.31 27.11
N ASP A 138 0.41 -1.31 27.82
CA ASP A 138 -0.57 -1.08 28.88
C ASP A 138 0.03 -1.03 30.30
N ARG A 139 1.20 -0.38 30.45
CA ARG A 139 1.65 0.27 31.71
C ARG A 139 3.00 0.99 31.56
N GLY A 140 2.94 2.29 31.25
CA GLY A 140 4.01 3.25 31.56
C GLY A 140 5.19 3.26 30.58
N GLY A 141 5.26 4.31 29.76
CA GLY A 141 6.29 4.49 28.74
C GLY A 141 7.72 4.33 29.26
N ARG A 142 8.37 3.25 28.81
CA ARG A 142 9.79 3.17 28.45
C ARG A 142 10.03 1.82 27.80
N VAL A 143 10.56 1.82 26.58
CA VAL A 143 11.08 0.62 25.93
C VAL A 143 12.24 0.11 26.79
N LEU A 144 12.03 -1.00 27.52
CA LEU A 144 13.13 -1.72 28.13
C LEU A 144 13.81 -2.49 27.00
N GLY A 145 14.90 -1.93 26.48
CA GLY A 145 15.77 -2.65 25.56
C GLY A 145 16.15 -4.00 26.15
N LYS A 146 15.82 -5.08 25.45
CA LYS A 146 16.44 -6.38 25.71
C LYS A 146 17.87 -6.29 25.16
N ALA A 147 18.82 -6.10 26.08
CA ALA A 147 20.18 -6.51 25.86
C ALA A 147 20.21 -8.05 25.79
N VAL A 148 20.70 -8.59 24.68
CA VAL A 148 21.29 -9.93 24.59
C VAL A 148 22.61 -9.77 23.87
#